data_AF-A0A0B4CV77-F1
#
_entry.id   AF-A0A0B4CV77-F1
#
_cell.length_a   1.000
_cell.length_b   1.000
_cell.length_c   1.000
_cell.angle_alpha   90.00
_cell.angle_beta   90.00
_cell.angle_gamma   90.00
#
_symmetry.space_group_name_H-M   'P 1'
#
loop_
_entity.id
_entity.type
_entity.pdbx_description
1 polymer ?
#
loop_
_entity_poly.entity_id
_entity_poly.type
_entity_poly.pdbx_seq_one_letter_code
_entity_poly.pdbx_strand_id
1 'polypeptide(L)'
;MTTSDIINIYRNKALVNFEGKDFLGQIGVDSRIFRVLNDAGISVGVISQQAIENGISVLVDENDAEDAVRVLSEEFKNEKVKGTVSNIYSINNVAVIGFVSENYNKILSELQRNKIFPLLLNQIASAGRVNIVVTDSQTEITKNIIETEIYGKPKVVHLALIGHGNVGGTLVEQILDSSHDILTRKRLQLKIVAIANSKKMALNKGGFGSDWRQKVNYSQTESSVEGLINYAKEHHLENLVMVDNTASKDFVKHYDVFVDNGFDIVSSNKIYNTLPIANYRSLRKALEKNKKQYLYETNVGAGLPLIDTIKLLHLSGENITRIKGVFSGTLSYVFNNFSLRNDKFSTIINEALEKGYTEPDPREDLSGNDVARKLLILARELDLINEFEDINIQNLVPESLLSVSKSEFLSRLEELDEEYQKIKESQEPGHVLRYVGDLHGDLQKEKGELDVKLVSVPATSALGQLKGSDSIFEIYTESYGENPIVIMGAGAGAKVTARGVFGDILRLSEKK
;
A
#
# COMPACT_ATOMS: atom_id res chain seq x y z
N MET A 1 -30.49 -7.98 0.47
CA MET A 1 -30.38 -7.26 1.75
C MET A 1 -31.67 -7.51 2.51
N THR A 2 -31.67 -8.45 3.44
CA THR A 2 -32.70 -8.54 4.46
C THR A 2 -32.62 -7.30 5.35
N THR A 3 -33.73 -6.87 5.91
CA THR A 3 -33.89 -5.71 6.81
C THR A 3 -33.14 -5.84 8.15
N SER A 4 -32.13 -6.72 8.25
CA SER A 4 -31.46 -7.18 9.48
C SER A 4 -30.14 -6.47 9.82
N ASP A 5 -29.54 -5.71 8.89
CA ASP A 5 -28.14 -5.25 9.00
C ASP A 5 -28.02 -3.71 9.15
N ILE A 6 -28.93 -3.11 9.92
CA ILE A 6 -28.96 -1.66 10.18
C ILE A 6 -28.17 -1.37 11.47
N ILE A 7 -27.17 -0.50 11.35
CA ILE A 7 -26.44 0.07 12.49
C ILE A 7 -26.98 1.48 12.74
N ASN A 8 -27.45 1.75 13.96
CA ASN A 8 -27.86 3.08 14.40
C ASN A 8 -26.75 3.68 15.26
N ILE A 9 -26.37 4.93 14.98
CA ILE A 9 -25.33 5.63 15.73
C ILE A 9 -25.91 6.92 16.30
N TYR A 10 -25.79 7.08 17.61
CA TYR A 10 -26.17 8.27 18.34
C TYR A 10 -24.89 8.91 18.92
N ARG A 11 -24.51 10.07 18.38
CA ARG A 11 -23.35 10.87 18.82
C ARG A 11 -23.78 11.96 19.83
N ASN A 12 -22.80 12.69 20.35
CA ASN A 12 -23.00 13.80 21.30
C ASN A 12 -23.74 13.34 22.57
N LYS A 13 -23.29 12.21 23.12
CA LYS A 13 -23.82 11.62 24.34
C LYS A 13 -22.79 11.68 25.45
N ALA A 14 -23.28 11.56 26.68
CA ALA A 14 -22.48 11.39 27.87
C ALA A 14 -22.93 10.16 28.64
N LEU A 15 -21.96 9.44 29.22
CA LEU A 15 -22.22 8.35 30.15
C LEU A 15 -22.13 8.90 31.59
N VAL A 16 -23.26 9.02 32.27
CA VAL A 16 -23.32 9.41 33.67
C VAL A 16 -23.24 8.15 34.52
N ASN A 17 -22.19 8.05 35.33
CA ASN A 17 -21.94 6.96 36.25
C ASN A 17 -22.35 7.39 37.66
N PHE A 18 -23.17 6.56 38.29
CA PHE A 18 -23.54 6.65 39.69
C PHE A 18 -23.02 5.41 40.39
N GLU A 19 -22.12 5.59 41.36
CA GLU A 19 -21.41 4.51 42.03
C GLU A 19 -21.66 4.56 43.54
N GLY A 20 -21.73 3.37 44.15
CA GLY A 20 -21.81 3.23 45.59
C GLY A 20 -21.48 1.84 46.07
N LYS A 21 -21.80 1.57 47.32
CA LYS A 21 -21.54 0.30 48.00
C LYS A 21 -22.82 -0.18 48.66
N ASP A 22 -23.05 -1.49 48.60
CA ASP A 22 -24.11 -2.16 49.35
C ASP A 22 -25.52 -1.62 49.04
N PHE A 23 -25.78 -1.27 47.78
CA PHE A 23 -27.14 -0.99 47.31
C PHE A 23 -28.00 -2.26 47.24
N LEU A 24 -27.38 -3.43 47.34
CA LEU A 24 -28.06 -4.72 47.34
C LEU A 24 -29.16 -4.76 48.41
N GLY A 25 -30.42 -4.81 47.97
CA GLY A 25 -31.59 -4.85 48.85
C GLY A 25 -32.05 -3.50 49.40
N GLN A 26 -31.45 -2.37 49.00
CA GLN A 26 -31.95 -1.04 49.32
C GLN A 26 -33.12 -0.67 48.40
N ILE A 27 -34.30 -0.47 48.98
CA ILE A 27 -35.51 -0.13 48.22
C ILE A 27 -35.47 1.34 47.80
N GLY A 28 -35.59 1.59 46.50
CA GLY A 28 -35.92 2.91 45.96
C GLY A 28 -34.74 3.76 45.46
N VAL A 29 -33.50 3.27 45.47
CA VAL A 29 -32.34 4.00 44.90
C VAL A 29 -32.55 4.28 43.41
N ASP A 30 -32.81 3.25 42.60
CA ASP A 30 -33.03 3.41 41.16
C ASP A 30 -34.22 4.32 40.87
N SER A 31 -35.32 4.15 41.61
CA SER A 31 -36.52 4.99 41.45
C SER A 31 -36.22 6.46 41.72
N ARG A 32 -35.38 6.78 42.72
CA ARG A 32 -34.95 8.15 43.02
C ARG A 32 -34.06 8.71 41.92
N ILE A 33 -33.11 7.92 41.40
CA ILE A 33 -32.24 8.31 40.29
C ILE A 33 -33.09 8.71 39.08
N PHE A 34 -33.98 7.84 38.62
CA PHE A 34 -34.81 8.12 37.44
C PHE A 34 -35.83 9.24 37.69
N ARG A 35 -36.39 9.35 38.89
CA ARG A 35 -37.30 10.45 39.25
C ARG A 35 -36.60 11.80 39.13
N VAL A 36 -35.42 11.94 39.73
CA VAL A 36 -34.69 13.22 39.76
C VAL A 36 -34.21 13.63 38.37
N LEU A 37 -33.75 12.68 37.55
CA LEU A 37 -33.41 12.96 36.15
C LEU A 37 -34.65 13.40 35.35
N ASN A 38 -35.79 12.73 35.52
CA ASN A 38 -37.04 13.08 34.87
C ASN A 38 -37.57 14.46 35.32
N ASP A 39 -37.52 14.77 36.62
CA ASP A 39 -37.95 16.06 37.17
C ASP A 39 -37.07 17.22 36.65
N ALA A 40 -35.81 16.93 36.31
CA ALA A 40 -34.90 17.85 35.64
C ALA A 40 -35.08 17.93 34.12
N GLY A 41 -36.00 17.15 33.53
CA GLY A 41 -36.23 17.10 32.08
C GLY A 41 -35.15 16.34 31.29
N ILE A 42 -34.31 15.55 31.97
CA ILE A 42 -33.17 14.86 31.37
C ILE A 42 -33.61 13.50 30.83
N SER A 43 -33.49 13.32 29.52
CA SER A 43 -33.83 12.06 28.85
C SER A 43 -32.73 11.02 29.04
N VAL A 44 -33.11 9.84 29.52
CA VAL A 44 -32.20 8.71 29.71
C VAL A 44 -32.36 7.69 28.57
N GLY A 45 -31.23 7.32 27.97
CA GLY A 45 -31.12 6.32 26.92
C GLY A 45 -30.70 4.94 27.44
N VAL A 46 -29.53 4.46 26.99
CA VAL A 46 -28.99 3.16 27.40
C VAL A 46 -28.71 3.15 28.89
N ILE A 47 -29.19 2.12 29.58
CA ILE A 47 -28.99 1.89 31.01
C ILE A 47 -28.16 0.61 31.17
N SER A 48 -27.20 0.63 32.09
CA SER A 48 -26.48 -0.56 32.53
C SER A 48 -26.27 -0.53 34.03
N GLN A 49 -26.64 -1.61 34.70
CA GLN A 49 -26.38 -1.80 36.12
C GLN A 49 -24.97 -2.38 36.30
N GLN A 50 -24.23 -1.83 37.26
CA GLN A 50 -22.91 -2.33 37.62
C GLN A 50 -23.01 -3.62 38.45
N ALA A 51 -21.89 -4.35 38.58
CA ALA A 51 -21.86 -5.64 39.26
C ALA A 51 -22.38 -5.56 40.71
N ILE A 52 -23.28 -6.47 41.07
CA ILE A 52 -23.85 -6.63 42.43
C ILE A 52 -24.54 -5.34 42.90
N GLU A 53 -25.29 -4.71 42.00
CA GLU A 53 -26.09 -3.49 42.25
C GLU A 53 -25.28 -2.29 42.74
N ASN A 54 -23.94 -2.28 42.68
CA ASN A 54 -23.09 -1.21 43.24
C ASN A 54 -23.10 0.11 42.45
N GLY A 55 -24.01 0.28 41.51
CA GLY A 55 -24.09 1.48 40.71
C GLY A 55 -24.91 1.29 39.45
N ILE A 56 -25.18 2.41 38.80
CA ILE A 56 -25.90 2.49 37.54
C ILE A 56 -25.19 3.48 36.62
N SER A 57 -25.09 3.10 35.37
CA SER A 57 -24.59 3.96 34.31
C SER A 57 -25.75 4.25 33.36
N VAL A 58 -26.00 5.53 33.13
CA VAL A 58 -27.06 6.00 32.24
C VAL A 58 -26.48 6.88 31.15
N LEU A 59 -26.97 6.70 29.93
CA LEU A 59 -26.62 7.54 28.81
C LEU A 59 -27.60 8.72 28.72
N VAL A 60 -27.06 9.93 28.63
CA VAL A 60 -27.83 11.18 28.46
C VAL A 60 -27.30 11.98 27.26
N ASP A 61 -28.02 13.03 26.85
CA ASP A 61 -27.44 14.01 25.93
C ASP A 61 -26.24 14.69 26.58
N GLU A 62 -25.19 14.98 25.81
CA GLU A 62 -23.97 15.58 26.37
C GLU A 62 -24.25 16.96 26.99
N ASN A 63 -25.22 17.70 26.44
CA ASN A 63 -25.63 18.99 27.00
C ASN A 63 -26.29 18.85 28.39
N ASP A 64 -26.86 17.70 28.71
CA ASP A 64 -27.54 17.44 29.98
C ASP A 64 -26.61 16.81 31.03
N ALA A 65 -25.35 16.51 30.66
CA ALA A 65 -24.44 15.70 31.48
C ALA A 65 -24.09 16.37 32.83
N GLU A 66 -23.75 17.67 32.78
CA GLU A 66 -23.40 18.42 33.99
C GLU A 66 -24.60 18.57 34.93
N ASP A 67 -25.77 18.87 34.37
CA ASP A 67 -27.00 18.97 35.14
C ASP A 67 -27.39 17.63 35.74
N ALA A 68 -27.27 16.52 35.00
CA ALA A 68 -27.51 15.17 35.51
C ALA A 68 -26.64 14.85 36.72
N VAL A 69 -25.33 15.12 36.65
CA VAL A 69 -24.40 14.91 37.77
C VAL A 69 -24.76 15.79 38.96
N ARG A 70 -25.13 17.05 38.71
CA ARG A 70 -25.50 18.02 39.75
C ARG A 70 -26.76 17.58 40.50
N VAL A 71 -27.86 17.30 39.80
CA VAL A 71 -29.14 16.94 40.44
C VAL A 71 -29.04 15.61 41.19
N LEU A 72 -28.30 14.63 40.66
CA LEU A 72 -28.04 13.37 41.36
C LEU A 72 -27.17 13.59 42.61
N SER A 73 -26.16 14.46 42.52
CA SER A 73 -25.31 14.80 43.68
C SER A 73 -26.08 15.55 44.78
N GLU A 74 -27.06 16.37 44.41
CA GLU A 74 -27.94 17.07 45.35
C GLU A 74 -28.90 16.10 46.04
N GLU A 75 -29.58 15.22 45.29
CA GLU A 75 -30.53 14.22 45.81
C GLU A 75 -29.86 13.23 46.78
N PHE A 76 -28.64 12.80 46.46
CA PHE A 76 -27.91 11.76 47.21
C PHE A 76 -26.81 12.33 48.12
N LYS A 77 -26.89 13.62 48.46
CA LYS A 77 -25.87 14.30 49.28
C LYS A 77 -25.65 13.62 50.63
N ASN A 78 -26.71 13.15 51.28
CA ASN A 78 -26.63 12.49 52.58
C ASN A 78 -25.94 11.13 52.49
N GLU A 79 -26.24 10.36 51.45
CA GLU A 79 -25.67 9.05 51.15
C GLU A 79 -24.20 9.18 50.76
N LYS A 80 -23.83 10.26 50.06
CA LYS A 80 -22.44 10.59 49.76
C LYS A 80 -21.64 10.92 51.03
N VAL A 81 -22.21 11.69 51.95
CA VAL A 81 -21.61 11.98 53.27
C VAL A 81 -21.46 10.71 54.12
N LYS A 82 -22.44 9.80 54.07
CA LYS A 82 -22.40 8.50 54.76
C LYS A 82 -21.47 7.48 54.10
N GLY A 83 -20.95 7.77 52.90
CA GLY A 83 -20.08 6.88 52.13
C GLY A 83 -20.80 5.72 51.43
N THR A 84 -22.13 5.73 51.40
CA THR A 84 -22.95 4.75 50.67
C THR A 84 -22.91 5.00 49.16
N VAL A 85 -22.90 6.28 48.75
CA VAL A 85 -22.62 6.71 47.37
C VAL A 85 -21.16 7.14 47.32
N SER A 86 -20.35 6.48 46.51
CA SER A 86 -18.92 6.78 46.39
C SER A 86 -18.68 7.93 45.43
N ASN A 87 -19.29 7.87 44.24
CA ASN A 87 -19.02 8.85 43.19
C ASN A 87 -20.20 9.04 42.24
N ILE A 88 -20.29 10.23 41.67
CA ILE A 88 -21.22 10.56 40.59
C ILE A 88 -20.46 11.46 39.62
N TYR A 89 -20.31 11.01 38.38
CA TYR A 89 -19.52 11.71 37.37
C TYR A 89 -19.99 11.37 35.96
N SER A 90 -19.67 12.22 34.99
CA SER A 90 -19.95 11.95 33.57
C SER A 90 -18.67 11.69 32.78
N ILE A 91 -18.80 10.88 31.73
CA ILE A 91 -17.82 10.73 30.66
C ILE A 91 -18.48 11.28 29.39
N ASN A 92 -18.01 12.45 28.95
CA ASN A 92 -18.55 13.16 27.80
C ASN A 92 -17.91 12.66 26.48
N ASN A 93 -18.39 13.18 25.35
CA ASN A 93 -17.89 12.85 24.01
C ASN A 93 -17.90 11.34 23.71
N VAL A 94 -19.04 10.69 23.96
CA VAL A 94 -19.26 9.28 23.66
C VAL A 94 -20.33 9.11 22.58
N ALA A 95 -20.28 7.97 21.89
CA ALA A 95 -21.28 7.56 20.91
C ALA A 95 -21.83 6.18 21.25
N VAL A 96 -23.10 5.97 20.90
CA VAL A 96 -23.78 4.68 21.06
C VAL A 96 -24.05 4.07 19.71
N ILE A 97 -23.60 2.83 19.54
CA ILE A 97 -23.75 2.03 18.34
C ILE A 97 -24.70 0.87 18.65
N GLY A 98 -25.93 0.99 18.14
CA GLY A 98 -26.98 0.00 18.30
C GLY A 98 -27.14 -0.85 17.03
N PHE A 99 -27.12 -2.17 17.17
CA PHE A 99 -27.24 -3.10 16.05
C PHE A 99 -27.81 -4.47 16.48
N VAL A 100 -28.12 -5.34 15.53
CA VAL A 100 -28.64 -6.69 15.79
C VAL A 100 -27.61 -7.74 15.39
N SER A 101 -27.28 -8.67 16.28
CA SER A 101 -26.42 -9.82 15.98
C SER A 101 -26.61 -10.93 17.03
N GLU A 102 -26.60 -12.18 16.58
CA GLU A 102 -26.66 -13.35 17.45
C GLU A 102 -25.27 -13.86 17.86
N ASN A 103 -24.20 -13.37 17.22
CA ASN A 103 -22.83 -13.87 17.41
C ASN A 103 -22.01 -13.00 18.38
N TYR A 104 -22.39 -13.05 19.67
CA TYR A 104 -21.77 -12.24 20.72
C TYR A 104 -20.28 -12.51 20.93
N ASN A 105 -19.87 -13.78 20.84
CA ASN A 105 -18.46 -14.17 20.96
C ASN A 105 -17.62 -13.51 19.87
N LYS A 106 -18.16 -13.44 18.64
CA LYS A 106 -17.48 -12.76 17.55
C LYS A 106 -17.34 -11.27 17.85
N ILE A 107 -18.41 -10.58 18.28
CA ILE A 107 -18.35 -9.15 18.63
C ILE A 107 -17.23 -8.87 19.63
N LEU A 108 -17.17 -9.61 20.75
CA LEU A 108 -16.13 -9.43 21.76
C LEU A 108 -14.73 -9.68 21.20
N SER A 109 -14.55 -10.77 20.45
CA SER A 109 -13.26 -11.11 19.87
C SER A 109 -12.77 -10.05 18.87
N GLU A 110 -13.68 -9.47 18.10
CA GLU A 110 -13.39 -8.46 17.09
C GLU A 110 -13.04 -7.11 17.71
N LEU A 111 -13.78 -6.69 18.73
CA LEU A 111 -13.46 -5.46 19.48
C LEU A 111 -12.09 -5.59 20.15
N GLN A 112 -11.82 -6.72 20.80
CA GLN A 112 -10.53 -6.96 21.46
C GLN A 112 -9.37 -6.99 20.47
N ARG A 113 -9.52 -7.71 19.34
CA ARG A 113 -8.50 -7.79 18.28
C ARG A 113 -8.14 -6.41 17.75
N ASN A 114 -9.13 -5.52 17.62
CA ASN A 114 -8.96 -4.18 17.11
C ASN A 114 -8.71 -3.11 18.21
N LYS A 115 -8.46 -3.53 19.46
CA LYS A 115 -8.17 -2.65 20.61
C LYS A 115 -9.28 -1.60 20.85
N ILE A 116 -10.53 -2.01 20.65
CA ILE A 116 -11.70 -1.22 20.99
C ILE A 116 -12.16 -1.68 22.36
N PHE A 117 -12.22 -0.74 23.29
CA PHE A 117 -12.62 -0.97 24.67
C PHE A 117 -13.92 -0.21 24.92
N PRO A 118 -15.08 -0.88 24.78
CA PRO A 118 -16.36 -0.25 25.09
C PRO A 118 -16.40 0.25 26.52
N LEU A 119 -16.92 1.46 26.72
CA LEU A 119 -17.26 1.97 28.04
C LEU A 119 -18.47 1.23 28.63
N LEU A 120 -19.38 0.79 27.76
CA LEU A 120 -20.55 0.01 28.11
C LEU A 120 -20.90 -0.92 26.94
N LEU A 121 -21.18 -2.18 27.25
CA LEU A 121 -21.70 -3.17 26.32
C LEU A 121 -22.99 -3.76 26.91
N ASN A 122 -24.13 -3.43 26.32
CA ASN A 122 -25.43 -3.95 26.74
C ASN A 122 -26.00 -4.83 25.63
N GLN A 123 -26.44 -6.03 26.00
CA GLN A 123 -27.00 -7.01 25.08
C GLN A 123 -28.35 -7.54 25.59
N ILE A 124 -29.29 -7.70 24.67
CA ILE A 124 -30.58 -8.34 24.91
C ILE A 124 -30.60 -9.64 24.11
N ALA A 125 -30.21 -10.74 24.77
CA ALA A 125 -30.02 -12.05 24.15
C ALA A 125 -31.27 -12.53 23.38
N SER A 126 -32.46 -12.31 23.95
CA SER A 126 -33.74 -12.71 23.36
C SER A 126 -34.12 -11.96 22.08
N ALA A 127 -33.52 -10.79 21.84
CA ALA A 127 -33.82 -9.93 20.71
C ALA A 127 -32.62 -9.73 19.77
N GLY A 128 -31.47 -10.34 20.06
CA GLY A 128 -30.24 -10.14 19.29
C GLY A 128 -29.70 -8.71 19.36
N ARG A 129 -30.21 -7.84 20.23
CA ARG A 129 -29.87 -6.41 20.22
C ARG A 129 -28.62 -6.14 21.03
N VAL A 130 -27.70 -5.39 20.45
CA VAL A 130 -26.44 -5.00 21.07
C VAL A 130 -26.31 -3.48 21.01
N ASN A 131 -25.97 -2.87 22.14
CA ASN A 131 -25.56 -1.48 22.25
C ASN A 131 -24.13 -1.42 22.74
N ILE A 132 -23.26 -0.77 21.97
CA ILE A 132 -21.88 -0.51 22.34
C ILE A 132 -21.72 1.00 22.55
N VAL A 133 -21.25 1.40 23.72
CA VAL A 133 -20.86 2.78 24.00
C VAL A 133 -19.35 2.88 23.90
N VAL A 134 -18.86 3.72 23.01
CA VAL A 134 -17.44 3.99 22.79
C VAL A 134 -17.18 5.49 22.85
N THR A 135 -15.92 5.88 23.03
CA THR A 135 -15.54 7.29 22.82
C THR A 135 -15.82 7.70 21.37
N ASP A 136 -16.13 8.98 21.13
CA ASP A 136 -16.46 9.46 19.79
C ASP A 136 -15.36 9.15 18.77
N SER A 137 -14.09 9.23 19.21
CA SER A 137 -12.89 8.89 18.44
C SER A 137 -12.85 7.45 17.91
N GLN A 138 -13.56 6.51 18.55
CA GLN A 138 -13.60 5.09 18.17
C GLN A 138 -14.86 4.72 17.38
N THR A 139 -15.78 5.66 17.16
CA THR A 139 -17.11 5.38 16.58
C THR A 139 -17.03 4.76 15.20
N GLU A 140 -16.29 5.39 14.28
CA GLU A 140 -16.23 4.94 12.89
C GLU A 140 -15.49 3.60 12.76
N ILE A 141 -14.38 3.42 13.47
CA ILE A 141 -13.65 2.15 13.49
C ILE A 141 -14.55 1.02 14.01
N THR A 142 -15.31 1.28 15.09
CA THR A 142 -16.25 0.29 15.66
C THR A 142 -17.36 -0.07 14.68
N LYS A 143 -17.98 0.94 14.03
CA LYS A 143 -18.99 0.74 12.99
C LYS A 143 -18.45 -0.14 11.86
N ASN A 144 -17.25 0.16 11.37
CA ASN A 144 -16.66 -0.56 10.25
C ASN A 144 -16.37 -2.03 10.57
N ILE A 145 -15.90 -2.33 11.79
CA ILE A 145 -15.71 -3.71 12.25
C ILE A 145 -17.05 -4.45 12.30
N ILE A 146 -18.11 -3.81 12.79
CA ILE A 146 -19.44 -4.43 12.81
C ILE A 146 -19.89 -4.73 11.37
N GLU A 147 -19.75 -3.78 10.46
CA GLU A 147 -20.14 -3.98 9.06
C GLU A 147 -19.36 -5.10 8.38
N THR A 148 -18.04 -5.12 8.53
CA THR A 148 -17.16 -6.06 7.81
C THR A 148 -17.10 -7.42 8.48
N GLU A 149 -16.83 -7.48 9.77
CA GLU A 149 -16.59 -8.73 10.49
C GLU A 149 -17.90 -9.34 10.98
N ILE A 150 -18.86 -8.54 11.45
CA ILE A 150 -20.10 -9.09 12.01
C ILE A 150 -21.15 -9.33 10.91
N TYR A 151 -21.36 -8.35 10.03
CA TYR A 151 -22.32 -8.46 8.91
C TYR A 151 -21.73 -9.03 7.62
N GLY A 152 -20.41 -9.24 7.57
CA GLY A 152 -19.78 -9.80 6.37
C GLY A 152 -19.89 -8.88 5.16
N LYS A 153 -20.11 -7.56 5.36
CA LYS A 153 -20.11 -6.61 4.26
C LYS A 153 -18.72 -6.61 3.63
N PRO A 154 -18.63 -6.60 2.28
CA PRO A 154 -17.35 -6.53 1.62
C PRO A 154 -16.57 -5.31 2.07
N LYS A 155 -15.29 -5.51 2.33
CA LYS A 155 -14.40 -4.42 2.66
C LYS A 155 -14.15 -3.56 1.42
N VAL A 156 -14.31 -2.25 1.55
CA VAL A 156 -14.14 -1.31 0.43
C VAL A 156 -12.76 -0.68 0.49
N VAL A 157 -12.03 -0.72 -0.62
CA VAL A 157 -10.73 -0.06 -0.81
C VAL A 157 -10.86 0.97 -1.92
N HIS A 158 -10.51 2.22 -1.63
CA HIS A 158 -10.63 3.31 -2.58
C HIS A 158 -9.28 3.60 -3.23
N LEU A 159 -9.23 3.53 -4.55
CA LEU A 159 -8.02 3.67 -5.36
C LEU A 159 -8.01 5.03 -6.06
N ALA A 160 -6.89 5.74 -5.94
CA ALA A 160 -6.59 6.93 -6.73
C ALA A 160 -5.45 6.63 -7.69
N LEU A 161 -5.76 6.51 -8.98
CA LEU A 161 -4.80 6.13 -10.03
C LEU A 161 -4.22 7.38 -10.70
N ILE A 162 -2.90 7.53 -10.61
CA ILE A 162 -2.16 8.66 -11.17
C ILE A 162 -1.31 8.16 -12.34
N GLY A 163 -1.60 8.68 -13.53
CA GLY A 163 -1.02 8.21 -14.78
C GLY A 163 -1.82 7.06 -15.37
N HIS A 164 -2.50 7.32 -16.49
CA HIS A 164 -3.34 6.34 -17.20
C HIS A 164 -2.82 6.00 -18.60
N GLY A 165 -1.50 6.10 -18.80
CA GLY A 165 -0.82 5.66 -20.02
C GLY A 165 -0.86 4.14 -20.20
N ASN A 166 0.10 3.56 -20.93
CA ASN A 166 0.07 2.13 -21.27
C ASN A 166 -0.13 1.21 -20.04
N VAL A 167 0.66 1.40 -18.97
CA VAL A 167 0.54 0.60 -17.74
C VAL A 167 -0.74 0.94 -16.97
N GLY A 168 -0.94 2.21 -16.61
CA GLY A 168 -2.07 2.63 -15.77
C GLY A 168 -3.43 2.39 -16.42
N GLY A 169 -3.57 2.63 -17.73
CA GLY A 169 -4.79 2.32 -18.47
C GLY A 169 -5.06 0.81 -18.53
N THR A 170 -4.02 -0.01 -18.68
CA THR A 170 -4.15 -1.47 -18.61
C THR A 170 -4.53 -1.94 -17.20
N LEU A 171 -3.98 -1.30 -16.16
CA LEU A 171 -4.31 -1.58 -14.77
C LEU A 171 -5.80 -1.32 -14.48
N VAL A 172 -6.35 -0.20 -14.96
CA VAL A 172 -7.79 0.10 -14.82
C VAL A 172 -8.62 -1.06 -15.38
N GLU A 173 -8.34 -1.50 -16.62
CA GLU A 173 -9.09 -2.62 -17.21
C GLU A 173 -8.96 -3.90 -16.39
N GLN A 174 -7.73 -4.24 -15.96
CA GLN A 174 -7.52 -5.45 -15.16
C GLN A 174 -8.31 -5.44 -13.85
N ILE A 175 -8.40 -4.28 -13.18
CA ILE A 175 -9.20 -4.11 -11.96
C ILE A 175 -10.69 -4.27 -12.27
N LEU A 176 -11.19 -3.62 -13.32
CA LEU A 176 -12.59 -3.69 -13.71
C LEU A 176 -13.01 -5.12 -14.09
N ASP A 177 -12.21 -5.78 -14.93
CA ASP A 177 -12.43 -7.16 -15.38
C ASP A 177 -12.44 -8.17 -14.23
N SER A 178 -11.59 -7.94 -13.21
CA SER A 178 -11.45 -8.87 -12.07
C SER A 178 -12.36 -8.52 -10.89
N SER A 179 -13.11 -7.41 -10.97
CA SER A 179 -13.84 -6.83 -9.84
C SER A 179 -14.87 -7.79 -9.22
N HIS A 180 -15.64 -8.50 -10.05
CA HIS A 180 -16.64 -9.47 -9.60
C HIS A 180 -16.00 -10.69 -8.91
N ASP A 181 -14.94 -11.23 -9.50
CA ASP A 181 -14.20 -12.37 -8.96
C ASP A 181 -13.55 -12.04 -7.61
N ILE A 182 -12.96 -10.86 -7.48
CA ILE A 182 -12.32 -10.39 -6.23
C ILE A 182 -13.38 -10.16 -5.15
N LEU A 183 -14.51 -9.53 -5.51
CA LEU A 183 -15.61 -9.33 -4.59
C LEU A 183 -16.14 -10.66 -4.03
N THR A 184 -16.31 -11.65 -4.91
CA THR A 184 -16.87 -12.95 -4.54
C THR A 184 -15.87 -13.79 -3.74
N ARG A 185 -14.61 -13.89 -4.19
CA ARG A 185 -13.60 -14.77 -3.58
C ARG A 185 -12.94 -14.17 -2.34
N LYS A 186 -12.73 -12.86 -2.31
CA LYS A 186 -11.97 -12.17 -1.25
C LYS A 186 -12.82 -11.23 -0.39
N ARG A 187 -14.13 -11.10 -0.68
CA ARG A 187 -15.02 -10.13 -0.01
C ARG A 187 -14.46 -8.71 -0.02
N LEU A 188 -13.80 -8.37 -1.13
CA LEU A 188 -13.07 -7.12 -1.29
C LEU A 188 -13.67 -6.34 -2.46
N GLN A 189 -14.11 -5.12 -2.21
CA GLN A 189 -14.61 -4.21 -3.23
C GLN A 189 -13.58 -3.13 -3.51
N LEU A 190 -12.94 -3.22 -4.68
CA LEU A 190 -12.03 -2.18 -5.16
C LEU A 190 -12.83 -1.10 -5.89
N LYS A 191 -12.73 0.15 -5.45
CA LYS A 191 -13.37 1.30 -6.10
C LYS A 191 -12.32 2.26 -6.60
N ILE A 192 -12.22 2.42 -7.92
CA ILE A 192 -11.38 3.46 -8.51
C ILE A 192 -12.13 4.79 -8.37
N VAL A 193 -11.72 5.62 -7.41
CA VAL A 193 -12.42 6.89 -7.10
C VAL A 193 -11.81 8.09 -7.77
N ALA A 194 -10.54 7.99 -8.19
CA ALA A 194 -9.86 9.04 -8.94
C ALA A 194 -8.99 8.45 -10.04
N ILE A 195 -9.00 9.10 -11.20
CA ILE A 195 -8.05 8.83 -12.30
C ILE A 195 -7.52 10.18 -12.78
N ALA A 196 -6.20 10.36 -12.73
CA ALA A 196 -5.56 11.63 -13.04
C ALA A 196 -4.40 11.50 -14.03
N ASN A 197 -4.14 12.57 -14.76
CA ASN A 197 -2.86 12.81 -15.46
C ASN A 197 -2.27 14.14 -14.98
N SER A 198 -1.25 14.65 -15.68
CA SER A 198 -0.59 15.91 -15.31
C SER A 198 -1.46 17.17 -15.44
N LYS A 199 -2.62 17.09 -16.12
CA LYS A 199 -3.48 18.26 -16.39
C LYS A 199 -4.87 18.14 -15.76
N LYS A 200 -5.47 16.95 -15.84
CA LYS A 200 -6.87 16.70 -15.48
C LYS A 200 -6.98 15.54 -14.52
N MET A 201 -8.02 15.60 -13.68
CA MET A 201 -8.42 14.52 -12.79
C MET A 201 -9.92 14.28 -12.91
N ALA A 202 -10.35 13.02 -12.98
CA ALA A 202 -11.76 12.65 -12.84
C ALA A 202 -11.98 12.04 -11.45
N LEU A 203 -13.06 12.44 -10.80
CA LEU A 203 -13.43 12.02 -9.44
C LEU A 203 -14.81 11.34 -9.47
N ASN A 204 -14.95 10.21 -8.77
CA ASN A 204 -16.20 9.47 -8.67
C ASN A 204 -16.26 8.60 -7.40
N LYS A 205 -17.04 9.03 -6.40
CA LYS A 205 -17.25 8.33 -5.13
C LYS A 205 -17.80 6.90 -5.32
N GLY A 206 -18.61 6.69 -6.36
CA GLY A 206 -19.20 5.39 -6.68
C GLY A 206 -18.21 4.37 -7.23
N GLY A 207 -17.05 4.85 -7.72
CA GLY A 207 -16.12 4.06 -8.50
C GLY A 207 -16.36 4.21 -10.00
N PHE A 208 -15.28 4.28 -10.79
CA PHE A 208 -15.36 4.26 -12.25
C PHE A 208 -15.69 2.87 -12.80
N GLY A 209 -16.43 2.83 -13.91
CA GLY A 209 -16.69 1.63 -14.71
C GLY A 209 -15.92 1.65 -16.03
N SER A 210 -16.39 0.89 -17.02
CA SER A 210 -15.78 0.80 -18.36
C SER A 210 -15.77 2.14 -19.13
N ASP A 211 -16.58 3.11 -18.72
CA ASP A 211 -16.66 4.46 -19.29
C ASP A 211 -15.57 5.42 -18.78
N TRP A 212 -14.63 4.94 -17.97
CA TRP A 212 -13.61 5.76 -17.30
C TRP A 212 -12.82 6.67 -18.25
N ARG A 213 -12.44 6.18 -19.45
CA ARG A 213 -11.70 6.98 -20.44
C ARG A 213 -12.49 8.22 -20.87
N GLN A 214 -13.80 8.03 -21.08
CA GLN A 214 -14.69 9.13 -21.44
C GLN A 214 -14.76 10.14 -20.30
N LYS A 215 -14.96 9.66 -19.06
CA LYS A 215 -15.04 10.53 -17.87
C LYS A 215 -13.77 11.35 -17.65
N VAL A 216 -12.59 10.74 -17.86
CA VAL A 216 -11.31 11.45 -17.78
C VAL A 216 -11.17 12.50 -18.87
N ASN A 217 -11.51 12.17 -20.13
CA ASN A 217 -11.39 13.11 -21.25
C ASN A 217 -12.28 14.35 -21.10
N TYR A 218 -13.52 14.17 -20.64
CA TYR A 218 -14.48 15.25 -20.43
C TYR A 218 -14.35 15.95 -19.08
N SER A 219 -13.48 15.49 -18.19
CA SER A 219 -13.26 16.18 -16.91
C SER A 219 -12.75 17.59 -17.15
N GLN A 220 -13.30 18.53 -16.37
CA GLN A 220 -12.86 19.92 -16.28
C GLN A 220 -12.10 20.20 -14.97
N THR A 221 -11.96 19.17 -14.11
CA THR A 221 -11.25 19.31 -12.84
C THR A 221 -9.75 19.25 -13.10
N GLU A 222 -9.03 20.29 -12.68
CA GLU A 222 -7.58 20.31 -12.74
C GLU A 222 -6.97 19.25 -11.82
N SER A 223 -5.84 18.69 -12.25
CA SER A 223 -5.12 17.71 -11.44
C SER A 223 -4.46 18.39 -10.25
N SER A 224 -4.86 18.00 -9.03
CA SER A 224 -4.33 18.56 -7.78
C SER A 224 -4.26 17.50 -6.70
N VAL A 225 -3.10 17.39 -6.05
CA VAL A 225 -2.89 16.52 -4.89
C VAL A 225 -3.79 16.95 -3.73
N GLU A 226 -3.84 18.24 -3.44
CA GLU A 226 -4.74 18.79 -2.40
C GLU A 226 -6.20 18.56 -2.75
N GLY A 227 -6.58 18.73 -4.03
CA GLY A 227 -7.94 18.45 -4.51
C GLY A 227 -8.35 17.01 -4.26
N LEU A 228 -7.47 16.04 -4.53
CA LEU A 228 -7.71 14.62 -4.28
C LEU A 228 -7.84 14.30 -2.78
N ILE A 229 -6.97 14.88 -1.95
CA ILE A 229 -7.01 14.69 -0.49
C ILE A 229 -8.30 15.28 0.09
N ASN A 230 -8.68 16.48 -0.33
CA ASN A 230 -9.91 17.14 0.11
C ASN A 230 -11.14 16.33 -0.31
N TYR A 231 -11.16 15.82 -1.54
CA TYR A 231 -12.21 14.93 -2.02
C TYR A 231 -12.36 13.67 -1.15
N ALA A 232 -11.23 13.04 -0.79
CA ALA A 232 -11.23 11.87 0.08
C ALA A 232 -11.79 12.19 1.48
N LYS A 233 -11.43 13.35 2.05
CA LYS A 233 -11.95 13.82 3.35
C LYS A 233 -13.45 14.16 3.30
N GLU A 234 -13.87 14.97 2.33
CA GLU A 234 -15.26 15.39 2.16
C GLU A 234 -16.21 14.19 2.02
N HIS A 235 -15.77 13.17 1.28
CA HIS A 235 -16.57 11.96 1.06
C HIS A 235 -16.33 10.84 2.06
N HIS A 236 -15.50 11.08 3.09
CA HIS A 236 -15.17 10.13 4.16
C HIS A 236 -14.69 8.79 3.58
N LEU A 237 -13.80 8.85 2.60
CA LEU A 237 -13.25 7.68 1.94
C LEU A 237 -12.21 7.01 2.85
N GLU A 238 -12.31 5.69 2.97
CA GLU A 238 -11.44 4.88 3.83
C GLU A 238 -10.55 3.95 3.02
N ASN A 239 -9.60 3.27 3.68
CA ASN A 239 -8.72 2.29 3.03
C ASN A 239 -8.08 2.84 1.74
N LEU A 240 -7.61 4.07 1.78
CA LEU A 240 -7.09 4.80 0.63
C LEU A 240 -5.79 4.20 0.10
N VAL A 241 -5.69 4.03 -1.22
CA VAL A 241 -4.47 3.63 -1.92
C VAL A 241 -4.23 4.58 -3.09
N MET A 242 -3.10 5.28 -3.07
CA MET A 242 -2.60 6.06 -4.20
C MET A 242 -1.73 5.16 -5.06
N VAL A 243 -1.99 5.11 -6.35
CA VAL A 243 -1.24 4.30 -7.31
C VAL A 243 -0.54 5.21 -8.31
N ASP A 244 0.78 5.28 -8.26
CA ASP A 244 1.60 6.05 -9.20
C ASP A 244 2.10 5.17 -10.34
N ASN A 245 1.50 5.34 -11.52
CA ASN A 245 1.95 4.73 -12.78
C ASN A 245 2.55 5.76 -13.74
N THR A 246 3.13 6.83 -13.21
CA THR A 246 3.87 7.83 -13.98
C THR A 246 5.37 7.53 -14.01
N ALA A 247 6.11 8.34 -14.77
CA ALA A 247 7.57 8.45 -14.70
C ALA A 247 7.99 9.86 -14.22
N SER A 248 7.14 10.52 -13.41
CA SER A 248 7.34 11.91 -13.03
C SER A 248 8.27 12.05 -11.83
N LYS A 249 9.34 12.84 -11.98
CA LYS A 249 10.24 13.22 -10.87
C LYS A 249 9.61 14.20 -9.89
N ASP A 250 8.63 14.98 -10.34
CA ASP A 250 7.97 15.97 -9.50
C ASP A 250 6.83 15.34 -8.70
N PHE A 251 6.09 14.41 -9.30
CA PHE A 251 4.94 13.80 -8.62
C PHE A 251 5.35 13.01 -7.36
N VAL A 252 6.48 12.31 -7.43
CA VAL A 252 6.98 11.48 -6.32
C VAL A 252 7.29 12.30 -5.05
N LYS A 253 7.50 13.62 -5.17
CA LYS A 253 7.70 14.53 -4.03
C LYS A 253 6.46 14.65 -3.13
N HIS A 254 5.29 14.25 -3.62
CA HIS A 254 4.04 14.31 -2.87
C HIS A 254 3.75 13.04 -2.04
N TYR A 255 4.62 12.02 -2.08
CA TYR A 255 4.38 10.75 -1.38
C TYR A 255 4.17 10.95 0.12
N ASP A 256 5.00 11.77 0.78
CA ASP A 256 4.87 12.05 2.22
C ASP A 256 3.51 12.70 2.54
N VAL A 257 3.04 13.61 1.68
CA VAL A 257 1.73 14.28 1.82
C VAL A 257 0.57 13.27 1.73
N PHE A 258 0.66 12.29 0.82
CA PHE A 258 -0.33 11.22 0.72
C PHE A 258 -0.33 10.33 1.98
N VAL A 259 0.85 9.94 2.46
CA VAL A 259 1.00 9.11 3.66
C VAL A 259 0.42 9.81 4.90
N ASP A 260 0.73 11.08 5.10
CA ASP A 260 0.20 11.89 6.20
C ASP A 260 -1.32 12.09 6.13
N ASN A 261 -1.92 11.91 4.95
CA ASN A 261 -3.38 11.97 4.74
C ASN A 261 -4.02 10.59 4.60
N GLY A 262 -3.35 9.53 5.06
CA GLY A 262 -3.95 8.23 5.25
C GLY A 262 -3.88 7.28 4.05
N PHE A 263 -3.15 7.64 2.99
CA PHE A 263 -2.99 6.81 1.81
C PHE A 263 -1.83 5.83 1.99
N ASP A 264 -2.06 4.58 1.58
CA ASP A 264 -0.99 3.67 1.22
C ASP A 264 -0.57 3.93 -0.23
N ILE A 265 0.64 3.52 -0.59
CA ILE A 265 1.21 3.80 -1.90
C ILE A 265 1.49 2.50 -2.63
N VAL A 266 1.10 2.44 -3.90
CA VAL A 266 1.60 1.47 -4.87
C VAL A 266 2.24 2.24 -6.01
N SER A 267 3.38 1.79 -6.53
CA SER A 267 4.01 2.51 -7.64
C SER A 267 4.75 1.60 -8.60
N SER A 268 4.66 1.94 -9.89
CA SER A 268 5.60 1.47 -10.92
C SER A 268 6.67 2.51 -11.26
N ASN A 269 6.69 3.62 -10.52
CA ASN A 269 7.64 4.70 -10.68
C ASN A 269 8.89 4.43 -9.83
N LYS A 270 10.01 4.16 -10.52
CA LYS A 270 11.31 3.85 -9.92
C LYS A 270 11.93 5.03 -9.19
N ILE A 271 11.57 6.26 -9.55
CA ILE A 271 12.31 7.46 -9.19
C ILE A 271 12.43 7.62 -7.68
N TYR A 272 11.34 7.47 -6.92
CA TYR A 272 11.36 7.67 -5.46
C TYR A 272 12.42 6.77 -4.81
N ASN A 273 12.45 5.49 -5.19
CA ASN A 273 13.39 4.51 -4.65
C ASN A 273 14.81 4.65 -5.21
N THR A 274 15.10 5.68 -6.00
CA THR A 274 16.44 6.06 -6.44
C THR A 274 16.84 7.48 -6.01
N LEU A 275 15.97 8.21 -5.30
CA LEU A 275 16.33 9.49 -4.66
C LEU A 275 17.40 9.29 -3.58
N PRO A 276 18.13 10.33 -3.15
CA PRO A 276 19.14 10.20 -2.10
C PRO A 276 18.64 9.41 -0.88
N ILE A 277 19.54 8.69 -0.20
CA ILE A 277 19.20 7.78 0.91
C ILE A 277 18.41 8.48 2.02
N ALA A 278 18.66 9.77 2.23
CA ALA A 278 17.92 10.60 3.18
C ALA A 278 16.41 10.66 2.86
N ASN A 279 16.04 10.87 1.59
CA ASN A 279 14.65 10.87 1.14
C ASN A 279 14.03 9.48 1.27
N TYR A 280 14.75 8.45 0.83
CA TYR A 280 14.31 7.05 0.97
C TYR A 280 13.93 6.72 2.41
N ARG A 281 14.84 7.01 3.36
CA ARG A 281 14.64 6.79 4.80
C ARG A 281 13.53 7.68 5.38
N SER A 282 13.40 8.92 4.92
CA SER A 282 12.36 9.86 5.37
C SER A 282 10.96 9.28 5.14
N LEU A 283 10.69 8.79 3.92
CA LEU A 283 9.38 8.18 3.62
C LEU A 283 9.14 6.92 4.43
N ARG A 284 10.15 6.06 4.64
CA ARG A 284 9.96 4.84 5.46
C ARG A 284 9.58 5.18 6.90
N LYS A 285 10.17 6.22 7.48
CA LYS A 285 9.76 6.75 8.79
C LYS A 285 8.33 7.30 8.78
N ALA A 286 7.95 8.04 7.73
CA ALA A 286 6.60 8.58 7.59
C ALA A 286 5.55 7.45 7.47
N LEU A 287 5.86 6.41 6.69
CA LEU A 287 5.03 5.21 6.54
C LEU A 287 4.83 4.49 7.87
N GLU A 288 5.91 4.25 8.63
CA GLU A 288 5.84 3.61 9.95
C GLU A 288 5.00 4.44 10.93
N LYS A 289 5.28 5.73 11.05
CA LYS A 289 4.55 6.67 11.91
C LYS A 289 3.05 6.66 11.63
N ASN A 290 2.66 6.66 10.35
CA ASN A 290 1.27 6.73 9.92
C ASN A 290 0.62 5.33 9.75
N LYS A 291 1.34 4.25 10.03
CA LYS A 291 0.91 2.85 9.80
C LYS A 291 0.44 2.63 8.36
N LYS A 292 1.22 3.11 7.41
CA LYS A 292 1.01 2.97 5.97
C LYS A 292 2.11 2.15 5.35
N GLN A 293 1.85 1.66 4.15
CA GLN A 293 2.77 0.83 3.37
C GLN A 293 3.00 1.43 1.98
N TYR A 294 4.19 1.18 1.46
CA TYR A 294 4.57 1.50 0.10
C TYR A 294 5.06 0.23 -0.58
N LEU A 295 4.31 -0.26 -1.57
CA LEU A 295 4.69 -1.39 -2.41
C LEU A 295 5.05 -0.93 -3.82
N TYR A 296 6.01 -1.63 -4.42
CA TYR A 296 6.62 -1.21 -5.68
C TYR A 296 7.31 -2.39 -6.37
N GLU A 297 6.72 -3.58 -6.32
CA GLU A 297 7.27 -4.81 -6.92
C GLU A 297 7.75 -4.55 -8.34
N THR A 298 6.97 -3.77 -9.07
CA THR A 298 7.18 -3.53 -10.50
C THR A 298 8.33 -2.59 -10.84
N ASN A 299 8.98 -2.00 -9.84
CA ASN A 299 10.18 -1.21 -10.05
C ASN A 299 11.35 -2.07 -10.54
N VAL A 300 11.40 -3.37 -10.21
CA VAL A 300 12.43 -4.30 -10.68
C VAL A 300 11.79 -5.61 -11.12
N GLY A 301 11.97 -6.00 -12.38
CA GLY A 301 11.44 -7.27 -12.90
C GLY A 301 9.95 -7.24 -13.30
N ALA A 302 9.36 -6.06 -13.46
CA ALA A 302 7.97 -5.87 -13.91
C ALA A 302 6.92 -6.61 -13.07
N GLY A 303 6.48 -7.80 -13.49
CA GLY A 303 5.48 -8.58 -12.75
C GLY A 303 6.08 -9.69 -11.89
N LEU A 304 7.40 -9.87 -11.92
CA LEU A 304 8.09 -10.95 -11.23
C LEU A 304 8.15 -10.66 -9.71
N PRO A 305 7.99 -11.67 -8.84
CA PRO A 305 8.01 -11.51 -7.39
C PRO A 305 9.45 -11.42 -6.88
N LEU A 306 10.15 -10.33 -7.17
CA LEU A 306 11.57 -10.16 -6.86
C LEU A 306 11.78 -9.40 -5.55
N ILE A 307 11.20 -8.21 -5.43
CA ILE A 307 11.39 -7.33 -4.28
C ILE A 307 10.83 -7.98 -3.02
N ASP A 308 9.63 -8.58 -3.10
CA ASP A 308 9.03 -9.27 -1.97
C ASP A 308 9.86 -10.49 -1.54
N THR A 309 10.44 -11.23 -2.50
CA THR A 309 11.31 -12.38 -2.19
C THR A 309 12.58 -11.92 -1.46
N ILE A 310 13.23 -10.88 -1.96
CA ILE A 310 14.43 -10.31 -1.33
C ILE A 310 14.12 -9.79 0.07
N LYS A 311 13.04 -9.01 0.22
CA LYS A 311 12.58 -8.52 1.53
C LYS A 311 12.32 -9.66 2.49
N LEU A 312 11.64 -10.72 2.05
CA LEU A 312 11.30 -11.85 2.91
C LEU A 312 12.56 -12.57 3.40
N LEU A 313 13.51 -12.84 2.51
CA LEU A 313 14.79 -13.47 2.85
C LEU A 313 15.56 -12.61 3.87
N HIS A 314 15.74 -11.31 3.57
CA HIS A 314 16.43 -10.38 4.47
C HIS A 314 15.76 -10.27 5.84
N LEU A 315 14.44 -10.09 5.88
CA LEU A 315 13.66 -10.01 7.13
C LEU A 315 13.70 -11.31 7.94
N SER A 316 13.88 -12.46 7.28
CA SER A 316 14.01 -13.76 7.95
C SER A 316 15.40 -14.01 8.56
N GLY A 317 16.35 -13.11 8.33
CA GLY A 317 17.74 -13.25 8.76
C GLY A 317 18.61 -14.07 7.82
N GLU A 318 18.16 -14.34 6.59
CA GLU A 318 18.99 -14.96 5.56
C GLU A 318 20.05 -13.97 5.07
N ASN A 319 21.29 -14.45 4.92
CA ASN A 319 22.40 -13.65 4.43
C ASN A 319 22.46 -13.74 2.91
N ILE A 320 21.87 -12.75 2.23
CA ILE A 320 22.01 -12.61 0.78
C ILE A 320 23.44 -12.17 0.48
N THR A 321 24.17 -12.99 -0.30
CA THR A 321 25.60 -12.77 -0.60
C THR A 321 25.81 -12.13 -1.96
N ARG A 322 24.88 -12.33 -2.90
CA ARG A 322 24.94 -11.73 -4.24
C ARG A 322 23.58 -11.73 -4.93
N ILE A 323 23.28 -10.66 -5.66
CA ILE A 323 22.16 -10.64 -6.60
C ILE A 323 22.69 -10.27 -7.98
N LYS A 324 22.54 -11.18 -8.93
CA LYS A 324 23.03 -11.03 -10.31
C LYS A 324 21.92 -11.28 -11.30
N GLY A 325 21.85 -10.51 -12.38
CA GLY A 325 20.75 -10.70 -13.34
C GLY A 325 20.80 -9.86 -14.59
N VAL A 326 19.88 -10.15 -15.51
CA VAL A 326 19.61 -9.34 -16.71
C VAL A 326 18.33 -8.56 -16.49
N PHE A 327 18.48 -7.25 -16.30
CA PHE A 327 17.42 -6.35 -15.82
C PHE A 327 16.68 -5.61 -16.95
N SER A 328 17.25 -5.55 -18.15
CA SER A 328 16.71 -4.81 -19.30
C SER A 328 16.25 -5.78 -20.38
N GLY A 329 14.97 -5.71 -20.76
CA GLY A 329 14.42 -6.51 -21.86
C GLY A 329 15.05 -6.14 -23.21
N THR A 330 15.39 -4.87 -23.41
CA THR A 330 16.06 -4.38 -24.62
C THR A 330 17.48 -4.94 -24.73
N LEU A 331 18.29 -4.82 -23.68
CA LEU A 331 19.66 -5.35 -23.69
C LEU A 331 19.67 -6.89 -23.68
N SER A 332 18.67 -7.52 -23.04
CA SER A 332 18.43 -8.96 -23.17
C SER A 332 18.23 -9.34 -24.63
N TYR A 333 17.31 -8.69 -25.34
CA TYR A 333 17.09 -8.95 -26.77
C TYR A 333 18.36 -8.73 -27.59
N VAL A 334 19.03 -7.60 -27.41
CA VAL A 334 20.24 -7.25 -28.18
C VAL A 334 21.32 -8.30 -27.99
N PHE A 335 21.70 -8.63 -26.76
CA PHE A 335 22.80 -9.57 -26.52
C PHE A 335 22.43 -11.04 -26.71
N ASN A 336 21.15 -11.42 -26.55
CA ASN A 336 20.68 -12.76 -26.94
C ASN A 336 20.84 -13.00 -28.44
N ASN A 337 20.53 -11.99 -29.26
CA ASN A 337 20.68 -12.07 -30.72
C ASN A 337 22.15 -11.93 -31.14
N PHE A 338 22.86 -10.92 -30.63
CA PHE A 338 24.25 -10.64 -31.00
C PHE A 338 25.20 -11.78 -30.64
N SER A 339 24.98 -12.46 -29.52
CA SER A 339 25.81 -13.61 -29.12
C SER A 339 25.67 -14.81 -30.05
N LEU A 340 24.48 -15.04 -30.63
CA LEU A 340 24.15 -16.25 -31.38
C LEU A 340 24.27 -16.08 -32.90
N ARG A 341 24.00 -14.88 -33.41
CA ARG A 341 24.00 -14.56 -34.86
C ARG A 341 25.34 -14.02 -35.28
N ASN A 342 25.79 -14.23 -36.52
CA ASN A 342 27.02 -13.63 -37.03
C ASN A 342 26.84 -12.22 -37.62
N ASP A 343 25.83 -11.50 -37.15
CA ASP A 343 25.48 -10.17 -37.64
C ASP A 343 26.22 -9.07 -36.85
N LYS A 344 26.35 -7.91 -37.48
CA LYS A 344 26.91 -6.69 -36.88
C LYS A 344 26.05 -6.21 -35.70
N PHE A 345 26.69 -5.58 -34.72
CA PHE A 345 26.00 -5.07 -33.53
C PHE A 345 24.98 -3.98 -33.88
N SER A 346 25.36 -3.07 -34.79
CA SER A 346 24.52 -2.02 -35.37
C SER A 346 23.25 -2.58 -36.02
N THR A 347 23.36 -3.71 -36.73
CA THR A 347 22.20 -4.41 -37.34
C THR A 347 21.22 -4.88 -36.27
N ILE A 348 21.71 -5.48 -35.19
CA ILE A 348 20.86 -5.97 -34.10
C ILE A 348 20.16 -4.81 -33.37
N ILE A 349 20.84 -3.69 -33.15
CA ILE A 349 20.24 -2.47 -32.56
C ILE A 349 19.13 -1.92 -33.47
N ASN A 350 19.39 -1.81 -34.77
CA ASN A 350 18.39 -1.33 -35.73
C ASN A 350 17.15 -2.23 -35.76
N GLU A 351 17.32 -3.55 -35.75
CA GLU A 351 16.19 -4.47 -35.66
C GLU A 351 15.40 -4.30 -34.36
N ALA A 352 16.07 -4.06 -33.23
CA ALA A 352 15.41 -3.80 -31.96
C ALA A 352 14.59 -2.50 -32.01
N LEU A 353 15.12 -1.46 -32.65
CA LEU A 353 14.44 -0.18 -32.86
C LEU A 353 13.20 -0.34 -33.76
N GLU A 354 13.33 -1.04 -34.89
CA GLU A 354 12.23 -1.31 -35.83
C GLU A 354 11.09 -2.11 -35.18
N LYS A 355 11.43 -3.06 -34.31
CA LYS A 355 10.46 -3.85 -33.53
C LYS A 355 9.87 -3.10 -32.34
N GLY A 356 10.35 -1.88 -32.05
CA GLY A 356 9.92 -1.09 -30.91
C GLY A 356 10.34 -1.67 -29.55
N TYR A 357 11.45 -2.39 -29.51
CA TYR A 357 12.03 -2.93 -28.27
C TYR A 357 12.96 -1.95 -27.56
N THR A 358 13.46 -0.93 -28.25
CA THR A 358 14.25 0.14 -27.63
C THR A 358 13.36 1.33 -27.30
N GLU A 359 13.86 2.21 -26.43
CA GLU A 359 13.37 3.58 -26.36
C GLU A 359 13.58 4.30 -27.72
N PRO A 360 12.88 5.42 -27.97
CA PRO A 360 13.07 6.20 -29.19
C PRO A 360 14.53 6.57 -29.43
N ASP A 361 15.31 6.80 -28.39
CA ASP A 361 16.76 6.97 -28.45
C ASP A 361 17.45 5.74 -27.80
N PRO A 362 18.05 4.83 -28.59
CA PRO A 362 18.65 3.60 -28.05
C PRO A 362 19.77 3.82 -27.03
N ARG A 363 20.34 5.04 -26.99
CA ARG A 363 21.38 5.39 -26.00
C ARG A 363 20.85 5.32 -24.57
N GLU A 364 19.55 5.55 -24.37
CA GLU A 364 18.94 5.45 -23.04
C GLU A 364 19.05 4.02 -22.49
N ASP A 365 18.79 3.02 -23.32
CA ASP A 365 18.96 1.60 -22.98
C ASP A 365 20.44 1.22 -22.87
N LEU A 366 21.26 1.57 -23.87
CA LEU A 366 22.68 1.22 -23.97
C LEU A 366 23.54 1.85 -22.86
N SER A 367 23.06 2.94 -22.24
CA SER A 367 23.78 3.59 -21.14
C SER A 367 23.90 2.75 -19.87
N GLY A 368 23.04 1.73 -19.70
CA GLY A 368 22.99 0.92 -18.47
C GLY A 368 22.31 1.61 -17.28
N ASN A 369 21.92 2.88 -17.41
CA ASN A 369 21.35 3.65 -16.30
C ASN A 369 20.05 3.07 -15.73
N ASP A 370 19.19 2.46 -16.56
CA ASP A 370 17.98 1.79 -16.06
C ASP A 370 18.31 0.54 -15.25
N VAL A 371 19.32 -0.23 -15.68
CA VAL A 371 19.83 -1.39 -14.93
C VAL A 371 20.43 -0.94 -13.60
N ALA A 372 21.23 0.12 -13.59
CA ALA A 372 21.81 0.71 -12.39
C ALA A 372 20.74 1.16 -11.38
N ARG A 373 19.69 1.85 -11.85
CA ARG A 373 18.56 2.25 -11.00
C ARG A 373 17.87 1.04 -10.37
N LYS A 374 17.65 -0.02 -11.13
CA LYS A 374 17.05 -1.26 -10.62
C LYS A 374 17.93 -1.94 -9.58
N LEU A 375 19.24 -2.00 -9.83
CA LEU A 375 20.21 -2.57 -8.90
C LEU A 375 20.28 -1.78 -7.59
N LEU A 376 20.24 -0.44 -7.67
CA LEU A 376 20.18 0.44 -6.51
C LEU A 376 18.94 0.20 -5.65
N ILE A 377 17.79 -0.05 -6.29
CA ILE A 377 16.56 -0.38 -5.57
C ILE A 377 16.75 -1.69 -4.80
N LEU A 378 17.34 -2.72 -5.41
CA LEU A 378 17.60 -3.99 -4.72
C LEU A 378 18.58 -3.83 -3.56
N ALA A 379 19.64 -3.04 -3.72
CA ALA A 379 20.58 -2.74 -2.65
C ALA A 379 19.89 -2.10 -1.43
N ARG A 380 18.91 -1.22 -1.66
CA ARG A 380 18.12 -0.59 -0.59
C ARG A 380 17.21 -1.57 0.14
N GLU A 381 16.79 -2.65 -0.51
CA GLU A 381 16.01 -3.70 0.17
C GLU A 381 16.85 -4.56 1.12
N LEU A 382 18.18 -4.47 1.01
CA LEU A 382 19.15 -5.07 1.93
C LEU A 382 19.68 -4.04 2.96
N ASP A 383 18.98 -2.91 3.12
CA ASP A 383 19.36 -1.79 4.01
C ASP A 383 20.69 -1.08 3.67
N LEU A 384 21.25 -1.33 2.49
CA LEU A 384 22.49 -0.68 2.05
C LEU A 384 22.26 0.81 1.75
N ILE A 385 23.29 1.62 2.02
CA ILE A 385 23.26 3.09 1.85
C ILE A 385 23.91 3.55 0.54
N ASN A 386 24.09 2.64 -0.43
CA ASN A 386 24.61 2.99 -1.74
C ASN A 386 23.80 4.13 -2.37
N GLU A 387 24.51 5.02 -3.05
CA GLU A 387 23.97 6.06 -3.92
C GLU A 387 24.22 5.71 -5.39
N PHE A 388 23.59 6.44 -6.30
CA PHE A 388 23.72 6.16 -7.73
C PHE A 388 25.15 6.30 -8.23
N GLU A 389 25.92 7.21 -7.62
CA GLU A 389 27.33 7.46 -7.91
C GLU A 389 28.26 6.34 -7.43
N ASP A 390 27.81 5.45 -6.54
CA ASP A 390 28.59 4.29 -6.09
C ASP A 390 28.55 3.13 -7.10
N ILE A 391 27.76 3.24 -8.17
CA ILE A 391 27.53 2.18 -9.14
C ILE A 391 28.57 2.28 -10.26
N ASN A 392 29.31 1.20 -10.49
CA ASN A 392 30.21 1.08 -11.61
C ASN A 392 29.43 0.67 -12.87
N ILE A 393 29.16 1.63 -13.76
CA ILE A 393 28.34 1.43 -14.96
C ILE A 393 29.24 1.43 -16.20
N GLN A 394 29.32 0.30 -16.90
CA GLN A 394 29.89 0.23 -18.24
C GLN A 394 28.87 0.75 -19.25
N ASN A 395 29.00 2.00 -19.66
CA ASN A 395 28.21 2.54 -20.77
C ASN A 395 28.60 1.86 -22.09
N LEU A 396 27.63 1.36 -22.83
CA LEU A 396 27.85 0.68 -24.11
C LEU A 396 28.04 1.65 -25.29
N VAL A 397 27.83 2.95 -25.05
CA VAL A 397 27.99 4.01 -26.05
C VAL A 397 29.32 4.74 -25.80
N PRO A 398 30.24 4.78 -26.78
CA PRO A 398 31.49 5.53 -26.70
C PRO A 398 31.27 7.01 -26.44
N GLU A 399 32.21 7.66 -25.74
CA GLU A 399 32.11 9.08 -25.36
C GLU A 399 31.87 10.01 -26.56
N SER A 400 32.46 9.69 -27.72
CA SER A 400 32.30 10.44 -28.97
C SER A 400 30.87 10.48 -29.49
N LEU A 401 30.01 9.55 -29.06
CA LEU A 401 28.62 9.38 -29.51
C LEU A 401 27.58 9.77 -28.44
N LEU A 402 28.01 10.14 -27.22
CA LEU A 402 27.10 10.51 -26.14
C LEU A 402 26.44 11.88 -26.38
N SER A 403 27.19 12.84 -26.91
CA SER A 403 26.74 14.24 -27.00
C SER A 403 26.13 14.63 -28.35
N VAL A 404 26.08 13.70 -29.32
CA VAL A 404 25.55 13.96 -30.67
C VAL A 404 24.02 13.92 -30.69
N SER A 405 23.41 14.39 -31.80
CA SER A 405 21.96 14.26 -31.99
C SER A 405 21.54 12.80 -32.16
N LYS A 406 20.29 12.46 -31.83
CA LYS A 406 19.74 11.09 -32.05
C LYS A 406 19.91 10.64 -33.50
N SER A 407 19.60 11.51 -34.47
CA SER A 407 19.74 11.19 -35.90
C SER A 407 21.19 10.92 -36.29
N GLU A 408 22.12 11.70 -35.75
CA GLU A 408 23.55 11.51 -35.99
C GLU A 408 24.04 10.21 -35.35
N PHE A 409 23.64 9.91 -34.12
CA PHE A 409 23.95 8.64 -33.46
C PHE A 409 23.48 7.44 -34.30
N LEU A 410 22.24 7.45 -34.76
CA LEU A 410 21.70 6.37 -35.60
C LEU A 410 22.47 6.22 -36.91
N SER A 411 22.92 7.32 -37.53
CA SER A 411 23.73 7.27 -38.75
C SER A 411 25.16 6.74 -38.53
N ARG A 412 25.63 6.73 -37.28
CA ARG A 412 26.99 6.35 -36.88
C ARG A 412 27.02 5.08 -36.02
N LEU A 413 25.93 4.31 -35.98
CA LEU A 413 25.83 3.06 -35.21
C LEU A 413 26.90 2.03 -35.61
N GLU A 414 27.35 2.05 -36.87
CA GLU A 414 28.40 1.13 -37.36
C GLU A 414 29.75 1.33 -36.66
N GLU A 415 29.99 2.50 -36.04
CA GLU A 415 31.21 2.74 -35.24
C GLU A 415 31.32 1.81 -34.02
N LEU A 416 30.20 1.22 -33.58
CA LEU A 416 30.18 0.25 -32.49
C LEU A 416 30.62 -1.16 -32.94
N ASP A 417 30.54 -1.47 -34.23
CA ASP A 417 30.65 -2.86 -34.71
C ASP A 417 32.01 -3.47 -34.45
N GLU A 418 33.10 -2.74 -34.67
CA GLU A 418 34.45 -3.26 -34.52
C GLU A 418 34.75 -3.64 -33.05
N GLU A 419 34.38 -2.77 -32.11
CA GLU A 419 34.60 -3.00 -30.68
C GLU A 419 33.82 -4.22 -30.18
N TYR A 420 32.51 -4.28 -30.48
CA TYR A 420 31.68 -5.39 -30.01
C TYR A 420 31.98 -6.71 -30.71
N GLN A 421 32.42 -6.67 -31.97
CA GLN A 421 32.89 -7.87 -32.66
C GLN A 421 34.16 -8.43 -31.99
N LYS A 422 35.13 -7.57 -31.64
CA LYS A 422 36.32 -7.98 -30.87
C LYS A 422 35.95 -8.59 -29.51
N ILE A 423 35.03 -7.96 -28.78
CA ILE A 423 34.53 -8.49 -27.50
C ILE A 423 33.92 -9.87 -27.70
N LYS A 424 33.07 -10.02 -28.73
CA LYS A 424 32.41 -11.30 -29.04
C LYS A 424 33.40 -12.40 -29.42
N GLU A 425 34.42 -12.09 -30.22
CA GLU A 425 35.47 -13.02 -30.65
C GLU A 425 36.42 -13.40 -29.52
N SER A 426 36.59 -12.53 -28.53
CA SER A 426 37.46 -12.77 -27.35
C SER A 426 36.86 -13.73 -26.31
N GLN A 427 35.62 -14.19 -26.50
CA GLN A 427 34.95 -15.08 -25.56
C GLN A 427 35.54 -16.50 -25.56
N GLU A 428 35.43 -17.17 -24.41
CA GLU A 428 35.75 -18.59 -24.31
C GLU A 428 34.77 -19.45 -25.15
N PRO A 429 35.20 -20.61 -25.66
CA PRO A 429 34.33 -21.53 -26.38
C PRO A 429 33.08 -21.91 -25.55
N GLY A 430 31.90 -21.76 -26.15
CA GLY A 430 30.63 -22.10 -25.47
C GLY A 430 30.10 -21.01 -24.53
N HIS A 431 30.65 -19.79 -24.57
CA HIS A 431 30.14 -18.64 -23.83
C HIS A 431 29.27 -17.72 -24.69
N VAL A 432 28.47 -16.90 -24.01
CA VAL A 432 27.61 -15.86 -24.59
C VAL A 432 27.74 -14.57 -23.79
N LEU A 433 27.49 -13.44 -24.46
CA LEU A 433 27.52 -12.12 -23.84
C LEU A 433 26.17 -11.80 -23.18
N ARG A 434 26.20 -11.28 -21.96
CA ARG A 434 25.02 -10.78 -21.24
C ARG A 434 25.35 -9.45 -20.58
N TYR A 435 24.46 -8.48 -20.70
CA TYR A 435 24.59 -7.24 -19.95
C TYR A 435 23.86 -7.39 -18.61
N VAL A 436 24.63 -7.41 -17.53
CA VAL A 436 24.15 -7.79 -16.20
C VAL A 436 24.26 -6.64 -15.21
N GLY A 437 23.33 -6.61 -14.26
CA GLY A 437 23.54 -5.95 -12.97
C GLY A 437 24.02 -6.98 -11.95
N ASP A 438 24.96 -6.59 -11.11
CA ASP A 438 25.63 -7.47 -10.15
C ASP A 438 25.84 -6.72 -8.84
N LEU A 439 25.05 -7.06 -7.83
CA LEU A 439 25.18 -6.58 -6.46
C LEU A 439 25.90 -7.65 -5.66
N HIS A 440 27.12 -7.36 -5.21
CA HIS A 440 28.01 -8.33 -4.57
C HIS A 440 28.91 -7.65 -3.52
N GLY A 441 29.88 -8.40 -3.01
CA GLY A 441 30.73 -8.01 -1.90
C GLY A 441 30.15 -8.42 -0.55
N ASP A 442 30.53 -7.71 0.50
CA ASP A 442 30.04 -7.95 1.86
C ASP A 442 28.76 -7.16 2.11
N LEU A 443 27.62 -7.76 1.73
CA LEU A 443 26.29 -7.12 1.80
C LEU A 443 25.75 -6.97 3.24
N GLN A 444 26.53 -7.35 4.26
CA GLN A 444 26.23 -7.07 5.67
C GLN A 444 26.83 -5.74 6.15
N LYS A 445 27.65 -5.08 5.31
CA LYS A 445 28.20 -3.74 5.59
C LYS A 445 27.23 -2.64 5.16
N GLU A 446 27.63 -1.39 5.40
CA GLU A 446 26.84 -0.23 4.99
C GLU A 446 26.65 -0.11 3.47
N LYS A 447 27.66 -0.49 2.68
CA LYS A 447 27.63 -0.45 1.22
C LYS A 447 28.05 -1.77 0.62
N GLY A 448 27.34 -2.19 -0.42
CA GLY A 448 27.75 -3.27 -1.32
C GLY A 448 28.48 -2.74 -2.55
N GLU A 449 29.01 -3.65 -3.36
CA GLU A 449 29.58 -3.37 -4.67
C GLU A 449 28.48 -3.55 -5.73
N LEU A 450 28.27 -2.52 -6.56
CA LEU A 450 27.25 -2.52 -7.61
C LEU A 450 27.93 -2.34 -8.97
N ASP A 451 27.93 -3.40 -9.78
CA ASP A 451 28.45 -3.39 -11.14
C ASP A 451 27.32 -3.53 -12.15
N VAL A 452 27.37 -2.75 -13.23
CA VAL A 452 26.49 -2.88 -14.39
C VAL A 452 27.36 -2.98 -15.63
N LYS A 453 27.52 -4.18 -16.17
CA LYS A 453 28.53 -4.44 -17.22
C LYS A 453 28.17 -5.58 -18.15
N LEU A 454 28.81 -5.58 -19.31
CA LEU A 454 28.81 -6.68 -20.26
C LEU A 454 29.73 -7.78 -19.76
N VAL A 455 29.21 -9.00 -19.62
CA VAL A 455 29.96 -10.16 -19.15
C VAL A 455 29.85 -11.32 -20.12
N SER A 456 30.90 -12.14 -20.18
CA SER A 456 30.87 -13.45 -20.84
C SER A 456 30.45 -14.51 -19.82
N VAL A 457 29.43 -15.30 -20.14
CA VAL A 457 28.92 -16.38 -19.27
C VAL A 457 28.79 -17.69 -20.05
N PRO A 458 28.92 -18.86 -19.41
CA PRO A 458 28.68 -20.14 -20.07
C PRO A 458 27.27 -20.20 -20.64
N ALA A 459 27.10 -20.66 -21.89
CA ALA A 459 25.78 -20.80 -22.52
C ALA A 459 24.86 -21.78 -21.78
N THR A 460 25.44 -22.67 -20.96
CA THR A 460 24.73 -23.64 -20.11
C THR A 460 24.29 -23.06 -18.76
N SER A 461 24.80 -21.90 -18.35
CA SER A 461 24.38 -21.22 -17.11
C SER A 461 22.94 -20.67 -17.21
N ALA A 462 22.31 -20.35 -16.09
CA ALA A 462 20.94 -19.81 -16.11
C ALA A 462 20.87 -18.49 -16.91
N LEU A 463 21.85 -17.59 -16.73
CA LEU A 463 22.01 -16.38 -17.54
C LEU A 463 22.25 -16.67 -19.03
N GLY A 464 23.05 -17.70 -19.34
CA GLY A 464 23.37 -18.10 -20.71
C GLY A 464 22.17 -18.65 -21.48
N GLN A 465 21.25 -19.32 -20.79
CA GLN A 465 20.05 -19.92 -21.38
C GLN A 465 18.90 -18.94 -21.63
N LEU A 466 19.05 -17.67 -21.23
CA LEU A 466 18.05 -16.62 -21.43
C LEU A 466 17.66 -16.47 -22.91
N LYS A 467 16.38 -16.28 -23.18
CA LYS A 467 15.83 -16.14 -24.54
C LYS A 467 14.99 -14.89 -24.68
N GLY A 468 14.83 -14.43 -25.93
CA GLY A 468 13.95 -13.31 -26.27
C GLY A 468 14.36 -12.03 -25.53
N SER A 469 13.40 -11.42 -24.83
CA SER A 469 13.56 -10.21 -24.02
C SER A 469 13.27 -10.47 -22.53
N ASP A 470 13.35 -11.74 -22.10
CA ASP A 470 13.11 -12.10 -20.71
C ASP A 470 14.16 -11.48 -19.78
N SER A 471 13.75 -11.30 -18.54
CA SER A 471 14.64 -10.98 -17.42
C SER A 471 14.85 -12.21 -16.56
N ILE A 472 16.02 -12.25 -15.94
CA ILE A 472 16.43 -13.31 -15.03
C ILE A 472 17.20 -12.71 -13.87
N PHE A 473 16.94 -13.22 -12.67
CA PHE A 473 17.61 -12.83 -11.43
C PHE A 473 18.06 -14.09 -10.71
N GLU A 474 19.34 -14.12 -10.34
CA GLU A 474 19.99 -15.12 -9.51
C GLU A 474 20.24 -14.48 -8.14
N ILE A 475 19.62 -15.04 -7.10
CA ILE A 475 19.79 -14.60 -5.71
C ILE A 475 20.60 -15.67 -4.99
N TYR A 476 21.83 -15.34 -4.64
CA TYR A 476 22.73 -16.18 -3.87
C TYR A 476 22.62 -15.82 -2.40
N THR A 477 22.67 -16.84 -1.54
CA THR A 477 22.59 -16.69 -0.09
C THR A 477 23.57 -17.64 0.57
N GLU A 478 23.86 -17.40 1.84
CA GLU A 478 24.74 -18.27 2.64
C GLU A 478 24.18 -19.70 2.72
N SER A 479 22.87 -19.85 2.96
CA SER A 479 22.23 -21.17 3.07
C SER A 479 22.20 -21.96 1.76
N TYR A 480 22.08 -21.28 0.62
CA TYR A 480 21.98 -21.93 -0.70
C TYR A 480 23.33 -22.07 -1.43
N GLY A 481 24.36 -21.34 -0.96
CA GLY A 481 25.72 -21.38 -1.52
C GLY A 481 25.74 -21.05 -3.02
N GLU A 482 26.37 -21.92 -3.81
CA GLU A 482 26.53 -21.76 -5.26
C GLU A 482 25.26 -22.03 -6.08
N ASN A 483 24.16 -22.47 -5.45
CA ASN A 483 22.90 -22.78 -6.14
C ASN A 483 21.88 -21.65 -5.91
N PRO A 484 21.84 -20.61 -6.75
CA PRO A 484 21.00 -19.45 -6.50
C PRO A 484 19.52 -19.78 -6.66
N ILE A 485 18.68 -18.98 -6.00
CA ILE A 485 17.25 -18.90 -6.33
C ILE A 485 17.16 -18.15 -7.66
N VAL A 486 16.55 -18.77 -8.67
CA VAL A 486 16.40 -18.19 -10.01
C VAL A 486 14.95 -17.76 -10.24
N ILE A 487 14.76 -16.47 -10.54
CA ILE A 487 13.47 -15.91 -10.94
C ILE A 487 13.59 -15.44 -12.40
N MET A 488 12.78 -16.00 -13.29
CA MET A 488 12.81 -15.71 -14.73
C MET A 488 11.41 -15.46 -15.28
N GLY A 489 11.32 -14.51 -16.22
CA GLY A 489 10.13 -14.30 -17.04
C GLY A 489 10.17 -12.94 -17.74
N ALA A 490 9.04 -12.53 -18.29
CA ALA A 490 8.94 -11.25 -19.00
C ALA A 490 9.25 -10.07 -18.07
N GLY A 491 10.35 -9.37 -18.33
CA GLY A 491 10.80 -8.21 -17.53
C GLY A 491 10.24 -6.86 -17.95
N ALA A 492 9.38 -6.83 -18.97
CA ALA A 492 8.76 -5.62 -19.50
C ALA A 492 7.39 -5.93 -20.14
N GLY A 493 6.60 -4.88 -20.34
CA GLY A 493 5.31 -4.94 -21.03
C GLY A 493 4.14 -4.46 -20.16
N ALA A 494 3.21 -3.73 -20.79
CA ALA A 494 2.12 -3.06 -20.09
C ALA A 494 1.24 -4.01 -19.29
N LYS A 495 0.87 -5.17 -19.87
CA LYS A 495 0.01 -6.17 -19.22
C LYS A 495 0.65 -6.81 -17.99
N VAL A 496 1.93 -7.17 -18.10
CA VAL A 496 2.68 -7.85 -17.02
C VAL A 496 3.00 -6.87 -15.89
N THR A 497 3.44 -5.66 -16.23
CA THR A 497 3.68 -4.59 -15.24
C THR A 497 2.39 -4.20 -14.53
N ALA A 498 1.29 -3.96 -15.27
CA ALA A 498 0.00 -3.65 -14.65
C ALA A 498 -0.48 -4.78 -13.73
N ARG A 499 -0.19 -6.04 -14.07
CA ARG A 499 -0.54 -7.18 -13.22
C ARG A 499 0.26 -7.19 -11.92
N GLY A 500 1.56 -6.85 -11.96
CA GLY A 500 2.38 -6.68 -10.76
C GLY A 500 1.85 -5.57 -9.85
N VAL A 501 1.54 -4.41 -10.42
CA VAL A 501 0.92 -3.27 -9.69
C VAL A 501 -0.42 -3.70 -9.07
N PHE A 502 -1.22 -4.46 -9.82
CA PHE A 502 -2.48 -4.98 -9.30
C PHE A 502 -2.26 -5.97 -8.14
N GLY A 503 -1.23 -6.82 -8.23
CA GLY A 503 -0.80 -7.69 -7.14
C GLY A 503 -0.47 -6.90 -5.87
N ASP A 504 0.29 -5.81 -5.99
CA ASP A 504 0.57 -4.90 -4.88
C ASP A 504 -0.69 -4.30 -4.25
N ILE A 505 -1.64 -3.83 -5.08
CA ILE A 505 -2.92 -3.31 -4.60
C ILE A 505 -3.66 -4.37 -3.79
N LEU A 506 -3.72 -5.62 -4.27
CA LEU A 506 -4.40 -6.71 -3.57
C LEU A 506 -3.70 -7.07 -2.25
N ARG A 507 -2.37 -7.15 -2.23
CA ARG A 507 -1.58 -7.40 -1.01
C ARG A 507 -1.84 -6.36 0.08
N LEU A 508 -1.87 -5.08 -0.28
CA LEU A 508 -2.23 -4.01 0.67
C LEU A 508 -3.68 -4.14 1.14
N SER A 509 -4.57 -4.47 0.21
CA SER A 509 -6.00 -4.54 0.46
C SER A 509 -6.41 -5.68 1.39
N GLU A 510 -5.62 -6.75 1.48
CA GLU A 510 -5.88 -7.87 2.40
C GLU A 510 -5.43 -7.61 3.84
N LYS A 511 -4.43 -6.73 4.05
CA LYS A 511 -3.88 -6.45 5.39
C LYS A 511 -4.63 -5.37 6.17
N LYS A 512 -5.33 -4.48 5.46
CA LYS A 512 -6.23 -3.51 6.09
C LYS A 512 -7.46 -4.19 6.70
#